data_AF-H9V5T7-F1
#
_entry.id   AF-H9V5T7-F1
#
_cell.length_a   1.000
_cell.length_b   1.000
_cell.length_c   1.000
_cell.angle_alpha   90.00
_cell.angle_beta   90.00
_cell.angle_gamma   90.00
#
_symmetry.space_group_name_H-M   'P 1'
#
loop_
_entity.id
_entity.type
_entity.pdbx_description
1 polymer ?
#
loop_
_entity_poly.entity_id
_entity_poly.type
_entity_poly.pdbx_seq_one_letter_code
_entity_poly.pdbx_strand_id
1 'polypeptide(L)'
;DEDAKSVAPGNFERHWGIFGYDGQPKYELDLSGPLQNGGLVPAKNVQYLAPKWCVFKTNATDQSKILDSIKYACTYSDCTAMGYGSSCNNLDLYGNASYAFNMYFQVMNQYEINCDFTGLAMITEQNASQGTCKFPIGIAYGAAERSIKIHSILAAVLLGVV
;
A
#
# COMPACT_ATOMS: atom_id res chain seq x y z
N ASP A 1 4.88 3.41 -16.21
CA ASP A 1 4.78 3.64 -14.77
C ASP A 1 5.93 2.91 -14.11
N GLU A 2 6.66 3.56 -13.20
CA GLU A 2 7.86 2.98 -12.55
C GLU A 2 7.49 1.75 -11.71
N ASP A 3 6.28 1.76 -11.13
CA ASP A 3 5.70 0.65 -10.36
C ASP A 3 5.47 -0.63 -11.20
N ALA A 4 5.51 -0.51 -12.54
CA ALA A 4 5.32 -1.62 -13.48
C ALA A 4 6.61 -2.04 -14.20
N LYS A 5 7.79 -1.54 -13.80
CA LYS A 5 9.09 -1.92 -14.38
C LYS A 5 9.33 -3.44 -14.24
N SER A 6 10.16 -4.08 -15.05
CA SER A 6 10.53 -5.48 -14.81
C SER A 6 11.40 -5.65 -13.55
N VAL A 7 11.34 -6.82 -12.91
CA VAL A 7 12.28 -7.23 -11.84
C VAL A 7 13.50 -7.97 -12.40
N ALA A 8 13.71 -8.03 -13.72
CA ALA A 8 14.93 -8.61 -14.29
C ALA A 8 16.09 -7.59 -14.20
N PRO A 9 17.32 -8.00 -13.83
CA PRO A 9 17.77 -9.39 -13.60
C PRO A 9 17.56 -9.91 -12.17
N GLY A 10 17.03 -9.11 -11.24
CA GLY A 10 16.66 -9.56 -9.91
C GLY A 10 15.73 -8.60 -9.16
N ASN A 11 15.12 -9.09 -8.08
CA ASN A 11 14.13 -8.40 -7.24
C ASN A 11 14.49 -6.96 -6.83
N PHE A 12 15.78 -6.65 -6.78
CA PHE A 12 16.29 -5.33 -6.45
C PHE A 12 15.99 -4.26 -7.52
N GLU A 13 15.70 -4.63 -8.77
CA GLU A 13 15.64 -3.70 -9.92
C GLU A 13 14.59 -2.58 -9.78
N ARG A 14 13.47 -2.87 -9.12
CA ARG A 14 12.42 -1.89 -8.81
C ARG A 14 12.71 -1.03 -7.58
N HIS A 15 13.75 -1.38 -6.82
CA HIS A 15 14.04 -0.80 -5.51
C HIS A 15 15.26 0.13 -5.53
N TRP A 16 15.83 0.40 -6.71
CA TRP A 16 16.92 1.35 -6.88
C TRP A 16 16.52 2.76 -6.44
N GLY A 17 17.54 3.57 -6.13
CA GLY A 17 17.35 4.96 -5.71
C GLY A 17 17.36 5.15 -4.20
N ILE A 18 17.38 6.43 -3.81
CA ILE A 18 17.56 6.88 -2.42
C ILE A 18 16.23 7.24 -1.73
N PHE A 19 15.11 7.12 -2.45
CA PHE A 19 13.77 7.38 -1.94
C PHE A 19 12.87 6.13 -2.05
N GLY A 20 11.89 6.04 -1.16
CA GLY A 20 10.79 5.07 -1.16
C GLY A 20 9.73 5.38 -2.21
N TYR A 21 8.72 4.51 -2.27
CA TYR A 21 7.58 4.67 -3.19
C TYR A 21 6.82 5.98 -2.98
N ASP A 22 6.86 6.50 -1.75
CA ASP A 22 6.24 7.73 -1.27
C ASP A 22 7.19 8.93 -1.27
N GLY A 23 8.39 8.79 -1.84
CA GLY A 23 9.39 9.85 -1.84
C GLY A 23 10.00 10.12 -0.46
N GLN A 24 9.85 9.22 0.51
CA GLN A 24 10.57 9.31 1.78
C GLN A 24 12.01 8.80 1.63
N PRO A 25 13.01 9.44 2.26
CA PRO A 25 14.40 8.97 2.24
C PRO A 25 14.54 7.52 2.74
N LYS A 26 15.22 6.67 1.98
CA LYS A 26 15.56 5.29 2.40
C LYS A 26 16.79 5.24 3.31
N TYR A 27 17.69 6.20 3.17
CA TYR A 27 18.98 6.23 3.83
C TYR A 27 19.23 7.61 4.45
N GLU A 28 19.90 7.62 5.59
CA GLU A 28 20.48 8.84 6.14
C GLU A 28 21.70 9.22 5.30
N LEU A 29 21.45 10.02 4.25
CA LEU A 29 22.47 10.48 3.31
C LEU A 29 22.53 12.01 3.31
N ASP A 30 23.72 12.57 3.52
CA ASP A 30 24.00 14.00 3.41
C ASP A 30 24.76 14.26 2.09
N LEU A 31 24.18 15.07 1.22
CA LEU A 31 24.76 15.45 -0.07
C LEU A 31 25.36 16.88 -0.06
N SER A 32 25.27 17.59 1.06
CA SER A 32 25.65 19.01 1.21
C SER A 32 27.11 19.22 1.63
N GLY A 33 27.82 18.16 1.99
CA GLY A 33 29.26 18.16 2.32
C GLY A 33 29.56 18.43 3.81
N PRO A 34 30.85 18.43 4.22
CA PRO A 34 31.26 18.35 5.64
C PRO A 34 30.83 19.52 6.56
N LEU A 35 30.23 20.58 6.01
CA LEU A 35 29.97 21.84 6.71
C LEU A 35 28.51 22.31 6.62
N GLN A 36 27.60 21.47 6.13
CA GLN A 36 26.16 21.76 6.10
C GLN A 36 25.41 20.53 6.60
N ASN A 37 24.40 20.73 7.45
CA ASN A 37 23.46 19.66 7.82
C ASN A 37 22.36 19.66 6.75
N GLY A 38 22.54 18.84 5.71
CA GLY A 38 21.69 18.86 4.52
C GLY A 38 21.29 17.46 4.08
N GLY A 39 20.54 16.76 4.95
CA GLY A 39 19.97 15.45 4.64
C GLY A 39 18.98 15.48 3.46
N LEU A 40 18.65 14.29 2.94
CA LEU A 40 17.67 14.15 1.87
C LEU A 40 16.32 14.79 2.24
N VAL A 41 15.77 15.58 1.32
CA VAL A 41 14.47 16.25 1.50
C VAL A 41 13.36 15.30 1.06
N PRO A 42 12.41 14.94 1.95
CA PRO A 42 11.29 14.08 1.59
C PRO A 42 10.31 14.78 0.63
N ALA A 43 9.57 13.99 -0.14
CA ALA A 43 8.40 14.48 -0.85
C ALA A 43 7.40 15.12 0.13
N LYS A 44 6.84 16.27 -0.26
CA LYS A 44 5.87 17.03 0.55
C LYS A 44 4.44 16.74 0.09
N ASN A 45 3.51 16.79 1.03
CA ASN A 45 2.07 16.65 0.78
C ASN A 45 1.67 15.31 0.15
N VAL A 46 2.41 14.24 0.45
CA VAL A 46 2.04 12.88 0.04
C VAL A 46 0.74 12.49 0.75
N GLN A 47 -0.30 12.24 -0.04
CA GLN A 47 -1.57 11.75 0.47
C GLN A 47 -1.56 10.23 0.39
N TYR A 48 -1.91 9.57 1.49
CA TYR A 48 -2.05 8.11 1.53
C TYR A 48 -3.53 7.75 1.45
N LEU A 49 -3.79 6.50 1.05
CA LEU A 49 -5.08 5.87 1.27
C LEU A 49 -5.36 5.71 2.77
N ALA A 50 -6.57 5.27 3.13
CA ALA A 50 -6.94 5.07 4.52
C ALA A 50 -5.96 4.06 5.20
N PRO A 51 -5.71 4.16 6.51
CA PRO A 51 -4.84 3.24 7.24
C PRO A 51 -5.52 1.89 7.45
N LYS A 52 -5.69 1.16 6.35
CA LYS A 52 -6.31 -0.15 6.26
C LYS A 52 -5.36 -1.11 5.58
N TRP A 53 -5.25 -2.31 6.14
CA TRP A 53 -4.43 -3.39 5.62
C TRP A 53 -5.30 -4.61 5.34
N CYS A 54 -4.94 -5.35 4.30
CA CYS A 54 -5.50 -6.67 4.05
C CYS A 54 -4.56 -7.74 4.61
N VAL A 55 -5.03 -8.51 5.58
CA VAL A 55 -4.21 -9.51 6.28
C VAL A 55 -4.85 -10.90 6.22
N PHE A 56 -4.03 -11.92 6.44
CA PHE A 56 -4.52 -13.29 6.56
C PHE A 56 -5.48 -13.43 7.74
N LYS A 57 -6.61 -14.10 7.50
CA LYS A 57 -7.63 -14.39 8.51
C LYS A 57 -7.28 -15.69 9.22
N THR A 58 -6.80 -15.59 10.45
CA THR A 58 -6.29 -16.75 11.24
C THR A 58 -7.32 -17.85 11.47
N ASN A 59 -8.61 -17.52 11.46
CA ASN A 59 -9.72 -18.48 11.58
C ASN A 59 -10.36 -18.84 10.23
N ALA A 60 -9.65 -18.69 9.11
CA ALA A 60 -10.13 -19.11 7.80
C ALA A 60 -10.38 -20.62 7.76
N THR A 61 -11.56 -21.01 7.28
CA THR A 61 -12.07 -22.39 7.30
C THR A 61 -11.30 -23.33 6.36
N ASP A 62 -10.86 -22.84 5.20
CA ASP A 62 -10.09 -23.60 4.21
C ASP A 62 -8.78 -22.86 3.90
N GLN A 63 -7.67 -23.40 4.40
CA GLN A 63 -6.32 -22.83 4.21
C GLN A 63 -5.55 -23.49 3.06
N SER A 64 -6.16 -24.43 2.34
CA SER A 64 -5.48 -25.19 1.27
C SER A 64 -5.02 -24.30 0.11
N LYS A 65 -5.66 -23.15 -0.08
CA LYS A 65 -5.41 -22.21 -1.18
C LYS A 65 -4.43 -21.08 -0.85
N ILE A 66 -3.85 -21.02 0.35
CA ILE A 66 -2.97 -19.91 0.77
C ILE A 66 -1.85 -19.64 -0.25
N LEU A 67 -1.14 -20.68 -0.68
CA LEU A 67 -0.01 -20.53 -1.60
C LEU A 67 -0.45 -20.02 -2.98
N ASP A 68 -1.61 -20.45 -3.47
CA ASP A 68 -2.13 -20.00 -4.76
C ASP A 68 -2.68 -18.57 -4.68
N SER A 69 -3.30 -18.20 -3.55
CA SER A 69 -3.71 -16.82 -3.27
C SER A 69 -2.52 -15.87 -3.15
N ILE A 70 -1.41 -16.30 -2.53
CA ILE A 70 -0.15 -15.53 -2.52
C ILE A 70 0.35 -15.32 -3.95
N LYS A 71 0.47 -16.39 -4.74
CA LYS A 71 0.92 -16.29 -6.14
C LYS A 71 0.03 -15.36 -6.96
N TYR A 72 -1.29 -15.46 -6.80
CA TYR A 72 -2.25 -14.59 -7.46
C TYR A 72 -2.01 -13.12 -7.09
N ALA A 73 -1.95 -12.79 -5.80
CA ALA A 73 -1.69 -11.43 -5.33
C ALA A 73 -0.38 -10.86 -5.92
N CYS A 74 0.69 -11.64 -5.89
CA CYS A 74 2.00 -11.26 -6.40
C CYS A 74 2.10 -11.20 -7.94
N THR A 75 1.11 -11.73 -8.67
CA THR A 75 1.02 -11.55 -10.12
C THR A 75 0.61 -10.12 -10.48
N TYR A 76 -0.15 -9.47 -9.60
CA TYR A 76 -0.74 -8.14 -9.83
C TYR A 76 -0.19 -7.07 -8.89
N SER A 77 0.83 -7.39 -8.10
CA SER A 77 1.45 -6.46 -7.14
C SER A 77 2.91 -6.82 -6.87
N ASP A 78 3.65 -5.92 -6.22
CA ASP A 78 5.06 -6.14 -5.92
C ASP A 78 5.29 -6.88 -4.59
N CYS A 79 5.62 -8.16 -4.70
CA CYS A 79 5.95 -9.02 -3.56
C CYS A 79 7.46 -9.23 -3.35
N THR A 80 8.32 -8.52 -4.08
CA THR A 80 9.77 -8.78 -4.06
C THR A 80 10.42 -8.57 -2.69
N ALA A 81 9.82 -7.76 -1.81
CA ALA A 81 10.26 -7.56 -0.44
C ALA A 81 10.24 -8.84 0.41
N MET A 82 9.44 -9.85 0.04
CA MET A 82 9.45 -11.18 0.67
C MET A 82 10.58 -12.08 0.18
N GLY A 83 11.30 -11.69 -0.88
CA GLY A 83 12.40 -12.47 -1.43
C GLY A 83 13.58 -12.61 -0.47
N TYR A 84 14.41 -13.62 -0.71
CA TYR A 84 15.60 -13.87 0.10
C TYR A 84 16.47 -12.63 0.29
N GLY A 85 16.86 -12.34 1.53
CA GLY A 85 17.69 -11.18 1.89
C GLY A 85 16.98 -9.83 1.87
N SER A 86 15.67 -9.79 1.57
CA SER A 86 14.87 -8.56 1.57
C SER A 86 14.24 -8.27 2.95
N SER A 87 13.63 -7.09 3.10
CA SER A 87 13.10 -6.59 4.38
C SER A 87 12.01 -7.45 5.02
N CYS A 88 11.29 -8.23 4.21
CA CYS A 88 10.20 -9.13 4.63
C CYS A 88 10.55 -10.61 4.46
N ASN A 89 11.82 -10.98 4.28
CA ASN A 89 12.25 -12.37 4.11
C ASN A 89 11.92 -13.29 5.30
N ASN A 90 11.80 -12.75 6.52
CA ASN A 90 11.65 -13.54 7.74
C ASN A 90 10.19 -13.71 8.19
N LEU A 91 9.21 -13.38 7.34
CA LEU A 91 7.81 -13.65 7.65
C LEU A 91 7.53 -15.15 7.58
N ASP A 92 6.66 -15.62 8.47
CA ASP A 92 6.11 -16.97 8.38
C ASP A 92 5.08 -17.08 7.23
N LEU A 93 4.45 -18.24 7.04
CA LEU A 93 3.47 -18.44 5.97
C LEU A 93 2.31 -17.43 6.04
N TYR A 94 1.82 -17.13 7.24
CA TYR A 94 0.69 -16.22 7.44
C TYR A 94 1.09 -14.75 7.30
N GLY A 95 2.30 -14.40 7.70
CA GLY A 95 2.92 -13.10 7.43
C GLY A 95 3.11 -12.88 5.94
N ASN A 96 3.65 -13.86 5.21
CA ASN A 96 3.79 -13.80 3.75
C ASN A 96 2.43 -13.66 3.05
N ALA A 97 1.43 -14.42 3.48
CA ALA A 97 0.05 -14.27 3.01
C ALA A 97 -0.47 -12.85 3.25
N SER A 98 -0.34 -12.35 4.46
CA SER A 98 -0.77 -11.00 4.83
C SER A 98 -0.06 -9.93 4.00
N TYR A 99 1.26 -10.06 3.78
CA TYR A 99 2.02 -9.10 3.00
C TYR A 99 1.55 -9.09 1.55
N ALA A 100 1.45 -10.26 0.91
CA ALA A 100 0.98 -10.39 -0.46
C ALA A 100 -0.44 -9.82 -0.63
N PHE A 101 -1.36 -10.18 0.27
CA PHE A 101 -2.74 -9.67 0.24
C PHE A 101 -2.79 -8.16 0.41
N ASN A 102 -1.97 -7.60 1.29
CA ASN A 102 -1.87 -6.15 1.44
C ASN A 102 -1.34 -5.48 0.18
N MET A 103 -0.26 -5.99 -0.43
CA MET A 103 0.29 -5.41 -1.67
C MET A 103 -0.75 -5.36 -2.78
N TYR A 104 -1.50 -6.44 -2.97
CA TYR A 104 -2.62 -6.47 -3.92
C TYR A 104 -3.72 -5.48 -3.56
N PHE A 105 -4.16 -5.47 -2.30
CA PHE A 105 -5.22 -4.59 -1.80
C PHE A 105 -4.89 -3.10 -2.01
N GLN A 106 -3.64 -2.68 -1.76
CA GLN A 106 -3.21 -1.29 -1.97
C GLN A 106 -3.22 -0.91 -3.45
N VAL A 107 -2.70 -1.77 -4.34
CA VAL A 107 -2.72 -1.53 -5.81
C VAL A 107 -4.15 -1.47 -6.34
N MET A 108 -5.08 -2.19 -5.71
CA MET A 108 -6.49 -2.20 -6.05
C MET A 108 -7.32 -1.10 -5.34
N ASN A 109 -6.68 -0.01 -4.91
CA ASN A 109 -7.30 1.16 -4.26
C ASN A 109 -8.14 0.81 -3.03
N GLN A 110 -7.74 -0.19 -2.26
CA GLN A 110 -8.42 -0.64 -1.04
C GLN A 110 -9.90 -1.03 -1.23
N TYR A 111 -10.31 -1.42 -2.43
CA TYR A 111 -11.69 -1.85 -2.64
C TYR A 111 -11.95 -3.16 -1.89
N GLU A 112 -12.99 -3.19 -1.06
CA GLU A 112 -13.15 -4.20 -0.01
C GLU A 112 -13.22 -5.64 -0.54
N ILE A 113 -13.84 -5.84 -1.72
CA ILE A 113 -13.93 -7.16 -2.36
C ILE A 113 -12.56 -7.75 -2.73
N ASN A 114 -11.54 -6.89 -2.90
CA ASN A 114 -10.18 -7.32 -3.23
C ASN A 114 -9.41 -7.80 -1.99
N CYS A 115 -10.03 -7.75 -0.80
CA CYS A 115 -9.53 -8.30 0.45
C CYS A 115 -10.40 -9.45 0.97
N ASP A 116 -10.76 -10.39 0.09
CA ASP A 116 -11.47 -11.61 0.50
C ASP A 116 -10.60 -12.87 0.31
N PHE A 117 -9.96 -13.02 -0.86
CA PHE A 117 -9.14 -14.18 -1.21
C PHE A 117 -9.84 -15.52 -0.94
N THR A 118 -11.14 -15.62 -1.26
CA THR A 118 -12.00 -16.79 -0.97
C THR A 118 -12.13 -17.04 0.53
N GLY A 119 -12.33 -15.98 1.30
CA GLY A 119 -12.45 -16.00 2.76
C GLY A 119 -11.12 -16.20 3.54
N LEU A 120 -9.97 -16.14 2.86
CA LEU A 120 -8.64 -16.25 3.49
C LEU A 120 -8.14 -14.95 4.09
N ALA A 121 -8.72 -13.82 3.72
CA ALA A 121 -8.25 -12.50 4.12
C ALA A 121 -9.31 -11.71 4.88
N MET A 122 -8.86 -10.68 5.58
CA MET A 122 -9.72 -9.70 6.24
C MET A 122 -9.04 -8.33 6.27
N ILE A 123 -9.86 -7.28 6.27
CA ILE A 123 -9.39 -5.91 6.46
C ILE A 123 -9.18 -5.65 7.96
N THR A 124 -8.10 -4.96 8.27
CA THR A 124 -7.80 -4.46 9.62
C THR A 124 -7.34 -3.01 9.57
N GLU A 125 -7.66 -2.25 10.61
CA GLU A 125 -7.13 -0.90 10.85
C GLU A 125 -5.92 -0.93 11.81
N GLN A 126 -5.54 -2.12 12.27
CA GLN A 126 -4.32 -2.31 13.05
C GLN A 126 -3.12 -2.46 12.11
N ASN A 127 -2.04 -1.74 12.41
CA ASN A 127 -0.81 -1.79 11.62
C ASN A 127 -0.26 -3.22 11.57
N ALA A 128 -0.19 -3.77 10.36
CA ALA A 128 0.25 -5.15 10.11
C ALA A 128 1.77 -5.31 9.97
N SER A 129 2.55 -4.23 10.06
CA SER A 129 4.02 -4.26 9.92
C SER A 129 4.69 -5.07 11.03
N GLN A 130 5.72 -5.83 10.67
CA GLN A 130 6.43 -6.73 11.58
C GLN A 130 7.94 -6.47 11.54
N GLY A 131 8.50 -5.96 12.63
CA GLY A 131 9.93 -5.64 12.72
C GLY A 131 10.40 -4.69 11.61
N THR A 132 11.31 -5.18 10.77
CA THR A 132 11.85 -4.46 9.60
C THR A 132 10.94 -4.53 8.38
N CYS A 133 9.97 -5.45 8.34
CA CYS A 133 9.00 -5.56 7.26
C CYS A 133 7.88 -4.55 7.45
N LYS A 134 7.82 -3.55 6.57
CA LYS A 134 6.76 -2.54 6.56
C LYS A 134 5.68 -2.95 5.58
N PHE A 135 4.43 -2.96 6.05
CA PHE A 135 3.27 -3.19 5.20
C PHE A 135 2.81 -1.84 4.66
N PRO A 136 3.02 -1.52 3.38
CA PRO A 136 2.78 -0.17 2.87
C PRO A 136 1.29 0.14 2.80
N ILE A 137 0.99 1.44 2.80
CA ILE A 137 -0.31 2.00 2.41
C ILE A 137 -0.10 2.71 1.07
N GLY A 138 -0.98 2.48 0.11
CA GLY A 138 -0.88 3.08 -1.22
C GLY A 138 -1.01 4.61 -1.19
N ILE A 139 -0.42 5.28 -2.17
CA ILE A 139 -0.55 6.74 -2.36
C ILE A 139 -1.91 7.02 -3.00
N ALA A 140 -2.63 8.01 -2.47
CA ALA A 140 -3.87 8.48 -3.06
C ALA A 140 -3.57 9.36 -4.28
N TYR A 141 -3.52 8.77 -5.46
CA TYR A 141 -3.43 9.55 -6.70
C TYR A 141 -4.78 10.23 -7.00
N GLY A 142 -4.82 11.56 -6.97
CA GLY A 142 -5.92 12.31 -7.55
C GLY A 142 -7.24 12.29 -6.79
N ALA A 143 -7.22 12.21 -5.46
CA ALA A 143 -8.24 12.91 -4.66
C ALA A 143 -7.94 14.42 -4.71
N ALA A 144 -7.92 15.02 -5.90
CA ALA A 144 -8.42 16.37 -5.98
C ALA A 144 -9.85 16.24 -5.46
N GLU A 145 -10.07 16.65 -4.21
CA GLU A 145 -11.40 16.68 -3.64
C GLU A 145 -12.31 17.37 -4.65
N ARG A 146 -13.12 16.59 -5.38
CA ARG A 146 -14.41 17.10 -5.79
C ARG A 146 -15.17 17.20 -4.49
N SER A 147 -14.89 18.26 -3.74
CA SER A 147 -15.81 18.83 -2.78
C SER A 147 -17.03 19.20 -3.61
N ILE A 148 -17.91 18.23 -3.82
CA ILE A 148 -19.27 18.49 -4.24
C ILE A 148 -19.86 19.21 -3.03
N LYS A 149 -19.68 20.53 -2.99
CA LYS A 149 -20.57 21.39 -2.22
C LYS A 149 -21.94 21.13 -2.81
N ILE A 150 -22.67 20.17 -2.24
CA ILE A 150 -24.11 20.06 -2.41
C ILE A 150 -24.64 21.34 -1.77
N HIS A 151 -24.65 22.43 -2.54
CA HIS A 151 -25.49 23.57 -2.23
C HIS A 151 -26.90 22.99 -2.23
N SER A 152 -27.48 22.97 -1.05
CA SER A 152 -28.85 22.66 -0.74
C SER A 152 -29.81 23.36 -1.72
N ILE A 153 -30.09 22.71 -2.85
CA ILE A 153 -31.27 23.00 -3.69
C ILE A 153 -32.43 22.19 -3.10
N LEU A 154 -32.81 22.54 -1.87
CA LEU A 154 -34.02 22.05 -1.21
C LEU A 154 -34.64 23.20 -0.38
N ALA A 155 -34.52 24.43 -0.89
CA ALA A 155 -35.18 25.62 -0.36
C ALA A 155 -35.71 26.49 -1.51
N ALA A 156 -36.54 25.89 -2.36
CA ALA A 156 -37.41 26.63 -3.29
C ALA A 156 -38.80 25.98 -3.39
N VAL A 157 -39.21 25.26 -2.34
CA VAL A 157 -40.62 24.97 -2.08
C VAL A 157 -40.97 25.87 -0.91
N LEU A 158 -41.96 26.76 -1.11
CA LEU A 158 -42.45 27.83 -0.22
C LEU A 158 -41.83 29.21 -0.46
N LEU A 159 -42.35 29.93 -1.47
CA LEU A 159 -42.89 31.30 -1.32
C LEU A 159 -43.57 31.79 -2.63
N GLY A 160 -44.89 32.04 -2.56
CA GLY A 160 -45.74 32.73 -3.56
C GLY A 160 -46.44 31.77 -4.53
N VAL A 161 -47.77 31.56 -4.58
CA VAL A 161 -48.94 32.47 -4.44
C VAL A 161 -48.75 33.77 -5.23
N VAL A 162 -49.06 33.74 -6.53
CA VAL A 162 -50.31 34.23 -7.15
C VAL A 162 -50.61 33.36 -8.37
#